data_AF-A0A0T2Q8D4-F1
#
_entry.id   AF-A0A0T2Q8D4-F1
#
_cell.length_a   1.000
_cell.length_b   1.000
_cell.length_c   1.000
_cell.angle_alpha   90.00
_cell.angle_beta   90.00
_cell.angle_gamma   90.00
#
_symmetry.space_group_name_H-M   'P 1'
#
loop_
_entity.id
_entity.type
_entity.pdbx_description
1 polymer ?
#
loop_
_entity_poly.entity_id
_entity_poly.type
_entity_poly.pdbx_seq_one_letter_code
_entity_poly.pdbx_strand_id
1 'polypeptide(L)'
;MGLLAVLDTWLFVVPLATFLPGLVWISFIAWGCHFHSGGGVKGSTTAVVGMSFGALVGMVAVMLASGPLAGAGDFAAPIAVGLGAAVICLASAVSLLSTIPASVYGFAAIAGPILLAGLAPEKAIIPTIVSVIIGALFGFVSELLANALTKKPAA
;
A
#
# COMPACT_ATOMS: atom_id res chain seq x y z
N MET A 1 12.37 0.38 15.40
CA MET A 1 11.66 1.23 14.42
C MET A 1 12.55 2.28 13.78
N GLY A 2 13.12 3.25 14.53
CA GLY A 2 13.91 4.34 13.95
C GLY A 2 15.06 3.93 13.02
N LEU A 3 15.90 2.97 13.43
CA LEU A 3 17.01 2.48 12.59
C LEU A 3 16.53 1.81 11.29
N LEU A 4 15.45 1.02 11.35
CA LEU A 4 14.88 0.38 10.16
C LEU A 4 14.25 1.40 9.22
N ALA A 5 13.68 2.50 9.73
CA ALA A 5 13.17 3.59 8.91
C ALA A 5 14.29 4.32 8.15
N VAL A 6 15.46 4.48 8.77
CA VAL A 6 16.66 5.01 8.08
C VAL A 6 17.09 4.06 6.96
N LEU A 7 17.13 2.76 7.22
CA LEU A 7 17.50 1.75 6.22
C LEU A 7 16.51 1.68 5.06
N ASP A 8 15.21 1.73 5.35
CA ASP A 8 14.16 1.75 4.32
C ASP A 8 14.30 3.01 3.45
N THR A 9 14.44 4.18 4.08
CA THR A 9 14.63 5.43 3.34
C THR A 9 15.90 5.39 2.48
N TRP A 10 17.03 4.93 3.04
CA TRP A 10 18.28 4.75 2.28
C TRP A 10 18.08 3.83 1.08
N LEU A 11 17.39 2.69 1.24
CA LEU A 11 17.08 1.75 0.17
C LEU A 11 16.30 2.43 -0.97
N PHE A 12 15.30 3.25 -0.65
CA PHE A 12 14.49 3.95 -1.66
C PHE A 12 15.21 5.14 -2.33
N VAL A 13 16.08 5.87 -1.60
CA VAL A 13 16.73 7.08 -2.13
C VAL A 13 18.11 6.82 -2.75
N VAL A 14 18.70 5.64 -2.54
CA VAL A 14 20.01 5.28 -3.12
C VAL A 14 19.87 4.14 -4.14
N PRO A 15 19.82 2.84 -3.78
CA PRO A 15 19.84 1.77 -4.77
C PRO A 15 18.55 1.66 -5.59
N LEU A 16 17.39 2.08 -5.05
CA LEU A 16 16.10 2.00 -5.76
C LEU A 16 15.63 3.36 -6.31
N ALA A 17 16.44 4.42 -6.23
CA ALA A 17 16.04 5.79 -6.57
C ALA A 17 15.50 5.93 -8.00
N THR A 18 16.04 5.17 -8.94
CA THR A 18 15.63 5.20 -10.36
C THR A 18 14.35 4.41 -10.64
N PHE A 19 14.00 3.44 -9.80
CA PHE A 19 12.87 2.56 -10.01
C PHE A 19 11.66 2.90 -9.12
N LEU A 20 11.89 3.34 -7.89
CA LEU A 20 10.86 3.65 -6.89
C LEU A 20 11.01 5.07 -6.30
N PRO A 21 11.22 6.12 -7.11
CA PRO A 21 11.47 7.47 -6.60
C PRO A 21 10.32 7.96 -5.73
N GLY A 22 10.61 8.29 -4.47
CA GLY A 22 9.63 8.82 -3.53
C GLY A 22 8.59 7.80 -3.03
N LEU A 23 8.68 6.52 -3.39
CA LEU A 23 7.68 5.51 -3.01
C LEU A 23 7.91 4.88 -1.63
N VAL A 24 8.92 5.36 -0.88
CA VAL A 24 9.16 4.97 0.52
C VAL A 24 7.93 5.17 1.40
N TRP A 25 7.10 6.16 1.10
CA TRP A 25 5.86 6.39 1.85
C TRP A 25 4.87 5.23 1.71
N ILE A 26 4.82 4.58 0.55
CA ILE A 26 4.01 3.37 0.34
C ILE A 26 4.57 2.21 1.17
N SER A 27 5.89 2.10 1.28
CA SER A 27 6.56 1.15 2.18
C SER A 27 6.14 1.37 3.65
N PHE A 28 6.17 2.62 4.14
CA PHE A 28 5.70 2.94 5.49
C PHE A 28 4.22 2.62 5.72
N ILE A 29 3.35 2.89 4.74
CA ILE A 29 1.93 2.52 4.84
C ILE A 29 1.77 1.01 4.94
N ALA A 30 2.50 0.23 4.12
CA ALA A 30 2.45 -1.23 4.17
C ALA A 30 3.04 -1.82 5.47
N TRP A 31 4.09 -1.20 5.99
CA TRP A 31 4.63 -1.51 7.30
C TRP A 31 3.59 -1.27 8.41
N GLY A 32 2.91 -0.13 8.41
CA GLY A 32 1.79 0.13 9.32
C GLY A 32 0.64 -0.86 9.16
N CYS A 33 0.30 -1.20 7.91
CA CYS A 33 -0.72 -2.18 7.57
C CYS A 33 -0.41 -3.57 8.12
N HIS A 34 0.85 -3.99 8.10
CA HIS A 34 1.28 -5.27 8.69
C HIS A 34 0.90 -5.35 10.18
N PHE A 35 1.22 -4.32 10.97
CA PHE A 35 0.88 -4.28 12.39
C PHE A 35 -0.62 -4.14 12.63
N HIS A 36 -1.30 -3.28 11.87
CA HIS A 36 -2.76 -3.16 11.93
C HIS A 36 -3.43 -4.51 11.64
N SER A 37 -2.88 -5.29 10.71
CA SER A 37 -3.43 -6.60 10.33
C SER A 37 -3.08 -7.74 11.30
N GLY A 38 -2.50 -7.42 12.48
CA GLY A 38 -2.20 -8.36 13.55
C GLY A 38 -0.79 -8.94 13.55
N GLY A 39 0.11 -8.44 12.70
CA GLY A 39 1.50 -8.88 12.63
C GLY A 39 1.70 -10.31 12.13
N GLY A 40 2.93 -10.80 12.20
CA GLY A 40 3.38 -12.09 11.74
C GLY A 40 3.17 -12.30 10.24
N VAL A 41 3.15 -13.57 9.83
CA VAL A 41 2.92 -13.96 8.43
C VAL A 41 1.54 -13.53 7.96
N LYS A 42 0.53 -13.63 8.83
CA LYS A 42 -0.85 -13.20 8.53
C LYS A 42 -0.89 -11.72 8.21
N GLY A 43 -0.33 -10.87 9.07
CA GLY A 43 -0.31 -9.43 8.91
C GLY A 43 0.41 -8.99 7.64
N SER A 44 1.58 -9.59 7.34
CA SER A 44 2.30 -9.31 6.08
C SER A 44 1.52 -9.77 4.85
N THR A 45 0.89 -10.96 4.91
CA THR A 45 0.07 -11.46 3.79
C THR A 45 -1.13 -10.54 3.55
N THR A 46 -1.84 -10.13 4.60
CA THR A 46 -2.96 -9.20 4.51
C THR A 46 -2.51 -7.85 3.95
N ALA A 47 -1.37 -7.31 4.40
CA ALA A 47 -0.83 -6.07 3.87
C ALA A 47 -0.53 -6.18 2.37
N VAL A 48 0.22 -7.21 1.94
CA VAL A 48 0.58 -7.39 0.53
C VAL A 48 -0.65 -7.61 -0.33
N VAL A 49 -1.51 -8.56 0.02
CA VAL A 49 -2.67 -8.92 -0.81
C VAL A 49 -3.71 -7.80 -0.82
N GLY A 50 -4.07 -7.29 0.36
CA GLY A 50 -5.06 -6.23 0.51
C GLY A 50 -4.62 -4.95 -0.17
N MET A 51 -3.41 -4.45 0.12
CA MET A 51 -2.95 -3.21 -0.50
C MET A 51 -2.70 -3.35 -2.00
N SER A 52 -2.23 -4.51 -2.49
CA SER A 52 -2.06 -4.69 -3.94
C SER A 52 -3.41 -4.69 -4.66
N PHE A 53 -4.42 -5.37 -4.10
CA PHE A 53 -5.79 -5.33 -4.63
C PHE A 53 -6.36 -3.90 -4.57
N GLY A 54 -6.21 -3.24 -3.44
CA GLY A 54 -6.61 -1.84 -3.25
C GLY A 54 -5.99 -0.91 -4.29
N ALA A 55 -4.68 -1.03 -4.51
CA ALA A 55 -3.96 -0.24 -5.50
C ALA A 55 -4.50 -0.48 -6.91
N LEU A 56 -4.81 -1.72 -7.28
CA LEU A 56 -5.45 -2.02 -8.56
C LEU A 56 -6.81 -1.31 -8.70
N VAL A 57 -7.64 -1.36 -7.66
CA VAL A 57 -8.95 -0.67 -7.65
C VAL A 57 -8.76 0.85 -7.73
N GLY A 58 -7.75 1.40 -7.05
CA GLY A 58 -7.43 2.83 -7.08
C GLY A 58 -6.96 3.31 -8.44
N MET A 59 -6.11 2.52 -9.10
CA MET A 59 -5.68 2.76 -10.48
C MET A 59 -6.88 2.83 -11.42
N VAL A 60 -7.78 1.85 -11.35
CA VAL A 60 -9.00 1.81 -12.17
C VAL A 60 -9.91 3.00 -11.86
N ALA A 61 -10.05 3.40 -10.58
CA ALA A 61 -10.83 4.58 -10.22
C ALA A 61 -10.28 5.87 -10.86
N VAL A 62 -8.96 6.05 -10.88
CA VAL A 62 -8.34 7.21 -11.55
C VAL A 62 -8.55 7.16 -13.07
N MET A 63 -8.43 5.98 -13.68
CA MET A 63 -8.72 5.80 -15.12
C MET A 63 -10.19 6.09 -15.45
N LEU A 64 -11.11 5.67 -14.59
CA LEU A 64 -12.55 5.95 -14.75
C LEU A 64 -12.83 7.45 -14.68
N ALA A 65 -12.25 8.14 -13.68
CA ALA A 65 -12.44 9.57 -13.48
C ALA A 65 -11.91 10.41 -14.65
N SER A 66 -10.75 10.06 -15.19
CA SER A 66 -10.09 10.79 -16.29
C SER A 66 -10.53 10.35 -17.70
N GLY A 67 -11.25 9.22 -17.81
CA GLY A 67 -11.74 8.67 -19.07
C GLY A 67 -13.27 8.65 -19.13
N PRO A 68 -13.94 7.49 -18.99
CA PRO A 68 -15.39 7.37 -19.18
C PRO A 68 -16.26 8.34 -18.37
N LEU A 69 -15.82 8.77 -17.18
CA LEU A 69 -16.56 9.70 -16.32
C LEU A 69 -16.14 11.16 -16.47
N ALA A 70 -15.17 11.48 -17.35
CA ALA A 70 -14.66 12.85 -17.48
C ALA A 70 -15.76 13.88 -17.81
N GLY A 71 -16.80 13.47 -18.53
CA GLY A 71 -17.96 14.31 -18.85
C GLY A 71 -18.83 14.71 -17.63
N ALA A 72 -18.62 14.09 -16.47
CA ALA A 72 -19.31 14.43 -15.22
C ALA A 72 -18.70 15.64 -14.49
N GLY A 73 -17.65 16.27 -15.04
CA GLY A 73 -17.00 17.44 -14.45
C GLY A 73 -16.48 17.16 -13.04
N ASP A 74 -16.81 18.04 -12.09
CA ASP A 74 -16.36 17.95 -10.69
C ASP A 74 -16.83 16.66 -9.98
N PHE A 75 -17.83 15.96 -10.53
CA PHE A 75 -18.32 14.69 -9.99
C PHE A 75 -17.58 13.46 -10.51
N ALA A 76 -16.72 13.59 -11.53
CA ALA A 76 -16.02 12.45 -12.13
C ALA A 76 -15.19 11.66 -11.10
N ALA A 77 -14.36 12.35 -10.31
CA ALA A 77 -13.54 11.72 -9.27
C ALA A 77 -14.36 11.18 -8.08
N PRO A 78 -15.31 11.93 -7.49
CA PRO A 78 -16.19 11.41 -6.43
C PRO A 78 -16.94 10.13 -6.83
N ILE A 79 -17.50 10.08 -8.04
CA ILE A 79 -18.22 8.90 -8.54
C ILE A 79 -17.26 7.73 -8.69
N ALA A 80 -16.11 7.93 -9.36
CA ALA A 80 -15.13 6.86 -9.57
C ALA A 80 -14.59 6.29 -8.26
N VAL A 81 -14.27 7.17 -7.30
CA VAL A 81 -13.79 6.77 -5.96
C VAL A 81 -14.88 6.03 -5.17
N GLY A 82 -16.14 6.51 -5.23
CA GLY A 82 -17.27 5.84 -4.61
C GLY A 82 -17.49 4.43 -5.17
N LEU A 83 -17.40 4.26 -6.49
CA LEU A 83 -17.46 2.94 -7.13
C LEU A 83 -16.31 2.04 -6.68
N GLY A 84 -15.08 2.56 -6.61
CA GLY A 84 -13.91 1.82 -6.11
C GLY A 84 -14.09 1.36 -4.65
N ALA A 85 -14.59 2.24 -3.78
CA ALA A 85 -14.90 1.90 -2.40
C ALA A 85 -15.98 0.81 -2.30
N ALA A 86 -17.03 0.88 -3.12
CA ALA A 86 -18.05 -0.16 -3.20
C ALA A 86 -17.46 -1.51 -3.62
N VAL A 87 -16.57 -1.53 -4.62
CA VAL A 87 -15.84 -2.74 -5.05
C VAL A 87 -15.00 -3.32 -3.91
N ILE A 88 -14.30 -2.48 -3.14
CA ILE A 88 -13.52 -2.94 -1.97
C ILE A 88 -14.43 -3.59 -0.92
N CYS A 89 -15.58 -2.97 -0.61
CA CYS A 89 -16.54 -3.52 0.34
C CYS A 89 -17.13 -4.85 -0.15
N LEU A 90 -17.43 -4.99 -1.43
CA LEU A 90 -17.91 -6.26 -2.00
C LEU A 90 -16.82 -7.34 -1.98
N ALA A 91 -15.57 -6.97 -2.28
CA ALA A 91 -14.44 -7.89 -2.26
C ALA A 91 -14.11 -8.43 -0.86
N SER A 92 -14.55 -7.76 0.21
CA SER A 92 -14.31 -8.22 1.58
C SER A 92 -15.03 -9.53 1.93
N ALA A 93 -15.95 -10.00 1.07
CA ALA A 93 -16.51 -11.34 1.16
C ALA A 93 -15.46 -12.45 0.89
N VAL A 94 -14.36 -12.13 0.20
CA VAL A 94 -13.21 -13.03 0.03
C VAL A 94 -12.34 -12.97 1.27
N SER A 95 -12.05 -14.13 1.88
CA SER A 95 -11.32 -14.21 3.15
C SER A 95 -9.99 -13.46 3.16
N LEU A 96 -9.22 -13.53 2.07
CA LEU A 96 -7.95 -12.83 1.90
C LEU A 96 -8.08 -11.29 1.82
N LEU A 97 -9.26 -10.78 1.46
CA LEU A 97 -9.55 -9.34 1.32
C LEU A 97 -10.51 -8.84 2.40
N SER A 98 -10.82 -9.66 3.40
CA SER A 98 -11.74 -9.35 4.50
C SER A 98 -11.31 -8.15 5.35
N THR A 99 -10.01 -7.83 5.36
CA THR A 99 -9.47 -6.64 6.04
C THR A 99 -9.62 -5.43 5.13
N ILE A 100 -10.82 -4.86 5.09
CA ILE A 100 -11.16 -3.67 4.28
C ILE A 100 -10.10 -2.55 4.41
N PRO A 101 -9.60 -2.19 5.62
CA PRO A 101 -8.60 -1.13 5.74
C PRO A 101 -7.32 -1.38 4.94
N ALA A 102 -6.87 -2.64 4.80
CA ALA A 102 -5.68 -2.97 4.00
C ALA A 102 -5.89 -2.62 2.53
N SER A 103 -7.07 -2.93 1.98
CA SER A 103 -7.45 -2.53 0.62
C SER A 103 -7.55 -1.00 0.48
N VAL A 104 -8.12 -0.31 1.47
CA VAL A 104 -8.22 1.16 1.45
C VAL A 104 -6.83 1.82 1.47
N TYR A 105 -5.87 1.28 2.21
CA TYR A 105 -4.49 1.77 2.22
C TYR A 105 -3.83 1.69 0.86
N GLY A 106 -3.98 0.55 0.16
CA GLY A 106 -3.47 0.41 -1.20
C GLY A 106 -4.17 1.33 -2.20
N PHE A 107 -5.49 1.43 -2.09
CA PHE A 107 -6.33 2.29 -2.92
C PHE A 107 -5.91 3.76 -2.84
N ALA A 108 -5.61 4.25 -1.63
CA ALA A 108 -5.09 5.59 -1.42
C ALA A 108 -3.63 5.73 -1.85
N ALA A 109 -2.78 4.72 -1.58
CA ALA A 109 -1.34 4.80 -1.82
C ALA A 109 -0.97 4.98 -3.30
N ILE A 110 -1.71 4.36 -4.23
CA ILE A 110 -1.42 4.47 -5.67
C ILE A 110 -1.75 5.86 -6.26
N ALA A 111 -2.55 6.68 -5.56
CA ALA A 111 -2.91 8.01 -6.00
C ALA A 111 -1.69 8.96 -6.05
N GLY A 112 -0.72 8.80 -5.13
CA GLY A 112 0.51 9.61 -5.15
C GLY A 112 1.31 9.45 -6.45
N PRO A 113 1.70 8.23 -6.84
CA PRO A 113 2.35 7.95 -8.12
C PRO A 113 1.60 8.50 -9.34
N ILE A 114 0.28 8.38 -9.38
CA ILE A 114 -0.51 8.78 -10.56
C ILE A 114 -0.77 10.29 -10.58
N LEU A 115 -1.36 10.82 -9.51
CA LEU A 115 -1.89 12.19 -9.45
C LEU A 115 -0.83 13.22 -9.08
N LEU A 116 0.18 12.86 -8.28
CA LEU A 116 1.21 13.80 -7.82
C LEU A 116 2.50 13.67 -8.63
N ALA A 117 2.93 12.45 -8.94
CA ALA A 117 4.14 12.21 -9.74
C ALA A 117 3.87 12.13 -11.24
N GLY A 118 2.59 12.16 -11.66
CA GLY A 118 2.21 12.21 -13.08
C GLY A 118 2.49 10.91 -13.85
N LEU A 119 2.65 9.77 -13.17
CA LEU A 119 2.82 8.49 -13.85
C LEU A 119 1.51 8.05 -14.48
N ALA A 120 1.60 7.45 -15.67
CA ALA A 120 0.46 6.75 -16.26
C ALA A 120 -0.05 5.66 -15.29
N PRO A 121 -1.38 5.49 -15.11
CA PRO A 121 -1.94 4.54 -14.15
C PRO A 121 -1.33 3.13 -14.22
N GLU A 122 -1.19 2.59 -15.43
CA GLU A 122 -0.66 1.25 -15.68
C GLU A 122 0.84 1.14 -15.39
N LYS A 123 1.56 2.26 -15.41
CA LYS A 123 2.99 2.33 -15.05
C LYS A 123 3.21 2.51 -13.56
N ALA A 124 2.20 3.00 -12.83
CA ALA A 124 2.27 3.18 -11.38
C ALA A 124 2.07 1.87 -10.58
N ILE A 125 1.38 0.87 -11.14
CA ILE A 125 0.96 -0.32 -10.39
C ILE A 125 2.13 -1.19 -9.94
N ILE A 126 3.10 -1.49 -10.81
CA ILE A 126 4.24 -2.35 -10.47
C ILE A 126 5.11 -1.69 -9.39
N PRO A 127 5.55 -0.42 -9.53
CA PRO A 127 6.29 0.28 -8.47
C PRO A 127 5.54 0.33 -7.14
N THR A 128 4.22 0.53 -7.17
CA THR A 128 3.38 0.54 -5.97
C THR A 128 3.40 -0.80 -5.27
N ILE A 129 3.13 -1.90 -5.99
CA ILE A 129 3.11 -3.26 -5.42
C ILE A 129 4.48 -3.65 -4.87
N VAL A 130 5.56 -3.34 -5.59
CA VAL A 130 6.93 -3.60 -5.11
C VAL A 130 7.19 -2.84 -3.80
N SER A 131 6.77 -1.58 -3.72
CA SER A 131 6.92 -0.77 -2.50
C SER A 131 6.09 -1.31 -1.34
N VAL A 132 4.89 -1.84 -1.60
CA VAL A 132 4.06 -2.53 -0.61
C VAL A 132 4.77 -3.79 -0.09
N ILE A 133 5.36 -4.59 -0.96
CA ILE A 133 6.09 -5.81 -0.57
C ILE A 133 7.28 -5.46 0.30
N ILE A 134 8.07 -4.46 -0.09
CA ILE A 134 9.21 -3.98 0.72
C ILE A 134 8.73 -3.53 2.10
N GLY A 135 7.67 -2.72 2.18
CA GLY A 135 7.11 -2.26 3.45
C GLY A 135 6.59 -3.39 4.34
N ALA A 136 5.94 -4.40 3.77
CA ALA A 136 5.51 -5.57 4.52
C ALA A 136 6.70 -6.40 5.06
N LEU A 137 7.81 -6.48 4.32
CA LEU A 137 9.05 -7.10 4.77
C LEU A 137 9.68 -6.30 5.93
N PHE A 138 9.75 -4.97 5.82
CA PHE A 138 10.22 -4.12 6.91
C PHE A 138 9.32 -4.22 8.15
N GLY A 139 8.01 -4.33 7.97
CA GLY A 139 7.07 -4.62 9.05
C GLY A 139 7.39 -5.91 9.78
N PHE A 140 7.54 -6.99 9.03
CA PHE A 140 7.88 -8.30 9.57
C PHE A 140 9.24 -8.30 10.31
N VAL A 141 10.29 -7.74 9.71
CA VAL A 141 11.62 -7.65 10.34
C VAL A 141 11.56 -6.79 11.60
N SER A 142 10.77 -5.72 11.59
CA SER A 142 10.59 -4.86 12.76
C SER A 142 9.96 -5.58 13.93
N GLU A 143 8.96 -6.42 13.66
CA GLU A 143 8.34 -7.27 14.66
C GLU A 143 9.35 -8.27 15.24
N LEU A 144 10.13 -8.94 14.38
CA LEU A 144 11.16 -9.88 14.83
C LEU A 144 12.20 -9.22 15.74
N LEU A 145 12.68 -8.03 15.37
CA LEU A 145 13.63 -7.27 16.20
C LEU A 145 12.99 -6.81 17.51
N ALA A 146 11.75 -6.31 17.49
CA ALA A 146 11.04 -5.91 18.69
C ALA A 146 10.85 -7.10 19.66
N ASN A 147 10.49 -8.26 19.14
CA ASN A 147 10.34 -9.49 19.93
C ASN A 147 11.69 -9.98 20.48
N ALA A 148 12.78 -9.86 19.72
CA ALA A 148 14.12 -10.22 20.19
C ALA A 148 14.59 -9.32 21.34
N LEU A 149 14.32 -8.01 21.26
CA LEU A 149 14.74 -7.02 22.25
C LEU A 149 13.91 -7.06 23.55
N THR A 150 12.69 -7.58 23.50
CA THR A 150 11.79 -7.67 24.66
C THR A 150 11.84 -9.01 25.38
N LYS A 151 12.53 -10.02 24.83
CA LYS A 151 12.81 -11.27 25.54
C LYS A 151 13.70 -11.00 26.75
N LYS A 152 13.16 -11.21 27.96
CA LYS A 152 13.93 -11.16 29.20
C LYS A 152 15.02 -12.25 29.16
N PRO A 153 16.27 -11.97 29.56
CA PRO A 153 17.27 -13.02 29.71
C PRO A 153 16.74 -14.06 30.69
N ALA A 154 16.89 -15.35 30.36
CA ALA A 154 16.62 -16.42 31.33
C ALA A 154 17.54 -16.18 32.54
N ALA A 155 16.92 -15.94 33.70
CA ALA A 155 17.61 -15.82 34.98
C ALA A 155 18.04 -17.19 35.49
#